data_AF-A0A6L4BBC3-F1
#
_entry.id   AF-A0A6L4BBC3-F1
#
_cell.length_a   1.000
_cell.length_b   1.000
_cell.length_c   1.000
_cell.angle_alpha   90.00
_cell.angle_beta   90.00
_cell.angle_gamma   90.00
#
_symmetry.space_group_name_H-M   'P 1'
#
loop_
_entity.id
_entity.type
_entity.pdbx_description
1 polymer ?
#
loop_
_entity_poly.entity_id
_entity_poly.type
_entity_poly.pdbx_seq_one_letter_code
_entity_poly.pdbx_strand_id
1 'polypeptide(L)'
;MDAVEIIYRLRRLGKSQAQIARDLGVTGGVVNNVIHDRITAYAIASHIASLLACRIEELWPARYAFKPRGPSAHRCIIAGTQKEGTP
;
A
#
# COMPACT_ATOMS: atom_id res chain seq x y z
N MET A 1 -10.35 5.05 5.82
CA MET A 1 -11.60 5.37 5.09
C MET A 1 -12.30 4.05 4.78
N ASP A 2 -13.63 3.95 4.90
CA ASP A 2 -14.31 2.65 4.66
C ASP A 2 -14.59 2.38 3.19
N ALA A 3 -14.76 1.11 2.83
CA ALA A 3 -15.03 0.66 1.46
C ALA A 3 -16.23 1.38 0.81
N VAL A 4 -17.30 1.57 1.57
CA VAL A 4 -18.51 2.28 1.12
C VAL A 4 -18.20 3.73 0.74
N GLU A 5 -17.39 4.40 1.56
CA GLU A 5 -17.01 5.79 1.34
C GLU A 5 -16.10 5.91 0.10
N ILE A 6 -15.15 5.00 -0.08
CA ILE A 6 -14.28 4.93 -1.27
C ILE A 6 -15.15 4.79 -2.53
N ILE A 7 -16.10 3.84 -2.53
CA ILE A 7 -17.00 3.61 -3.67
C ILE A 7 -17.85 4.85 -3.96
N TYR A 8 -18.39 5.49 -2.91
CA TYR A 8 -19.19 6.70 -3.06
C TYR A 8 -18.39 7.84 -3.70
N ARG A 9 -17.18 8.12 -3.21
CA ARG A 9 -16.34 9.20 -3.78
C ARG A 9 -15.90 8.89 -5.22
N LEU A 10 -15.56 7.64 -5.53
CA LEU A 10 -15.24 7.22 -6.90
C LEU A 10 -16.44 7.45 -7.84
N ARG A 11 -17.65 7.08 -7.41
CA ARG A 11 -18.88 7.32 -8.17
C ARG A 11 -19.13 8.81 -8.41
N ARG A 12 -18.87 9.66 -7.42
CA ARG A 12 -18.99 11.12 -7.54
C ARG A 12 -18.02 11.73 -8.56
N LEU A 13 -16.90 11.05 -8.83
CA LEU A 13 -15.95 11.39 -9.90
C LEU A 13 -16.30 10.75 -11.26
N GLY A 14 -17.42 10.03 -11.36
CA GLY A 14 -17.81 9.30 -12.56
C GLY A 14 -16.92 8.08 -12.84
N LYS A 15 -16.16 7.61 -11.84
CA LYS A 15 -15.28 6.45 -11.95
C LYS A 15 -15.97 5.22 -11.37
N SER A 16 -16.09 4.18 -12.19
CA SER A 16 -16.58 2.86 -11.79
C SER A 16 -15.42 1.90 -11.53
N GLN A 17 -15.64 0.89 -10.68
CA GLN A 17 -14.67 -0.20 -10.47
C GLN A 17 -14.32 -0.91 -11.78
N ALA A 18 -15.29 -1.06 -12.69
CA ALA A 18 -15.08 -1.66 -14.00
C ALA A 18 -14.21 -0.78 -14.94
N GLN A 19 -14.27 0.54 -14.83
CA GLN A 19 -13.34 1.43 -15.55
C GLN A 19 -11.92 1.31 -14.96
N ILE A 20 -11.79 1.39 -13.63
CA ILE A 20 -10.49 1.25 -12.95
C ILE A 20 -9.83 -0.10 -13.28
N ALA A 21 -10.63 -1.17 -13.31
CA ALA A 21 -10.16 -2.50 -13.68
C ALA A 21 -9.62 -2.54 -15.11
N ARG A 22 -10.33 -1.91 -16.07
CA ARG A 22 -9.88 -1.81 -17.47
C ARG A 22 -8.63 -0.95 -17.63
N ASP A 23 -8.55 0.19 -16.96
CA ASP A 23 -7.38 1.09 -17.00
C ASP A 23 -6.10 0.40 -16.50
N LEU A 24 -6.25 -0.54 -15.55
CA LEU A 24 -5.13 -1.28 -14.97
C LEU A 24 -4.94 -2.70 -15.54
N GLY A 25 -5.77 -3.12 -16.49
CA GLY A 25 -5.71 -4.47 -17.07
C GLY A 25 -6.01 -5.61 -16.10
N VAL A 26 -6.80 -5.35 -15.05
CA VAL A 26 -7.18 -6.34 -14.03
C VAL A 26 -8.67 -6.66 -14.07
N THR A 27 -9.11 -7.69 -13.35
CA THR A 27 -10.54 -7.99 -13.21
C THR A 27 -11.18 -7.10 -12.15
N GLY A 28 -12.48 -6.81 -12.32
CA GLY A 28 -13.25 -6.04 -11.34
C GLY A 28 -13.27 -6.66 -9.94
N GLY A 29 -13.17 -7.99 -9.84
CA GLY A 29 -13.06 -8.71 -8.57
C GLY A 29 -11.80 -8.34 -7.77
N VAL A 30 -10.67 -8.14 -8.45
CA VAL A 30 -9.42 -7.70 -7.79
C VAL A 30 -9.59 -6.29 -7.22
N VAL A 31 -10.15 -5.37 -8.02
CA VAL A 31 -10.44 -3.99 -7.55
C VAL A 31 -11.40 -4.00 -6.35
N ASN A 32 -12.45 -4.82 -6.41
CA ASN A 32 -13.39 -4.98 -5.31
C ASN A 32 -12.71 -5.50 -4.04
N ASN A 33 -11.88 -6.53 -4.16
CA ASN A 33 -11.17 -7.10 -3.02
C ASN A 33 -10.16 -6.12 -2.40
N VAL A 34 -9.52 -5.25 -3.20
CA VAL A 34 -8.66 -4.17 -2.69
C VAL A 34 -9.48 -3.13 -1.94
N ILE A 35 -10.59 -2.66 -2.51
CA ILE A 35 -11.49 -1.68 -1.87
C ILE A 35 -11.99 -2.19 -0.51
N HIS A 36 -12.25 -3.49 -0.40
CA HIS A 36 -12.69 -4.13 0.83
C HIS A 36 -11.55 -4.63 1.75
N ASP A 37 -10.30 -4.24 1.49
CA ASP A 37 -9.11 -4.63 2.29
C ASP A 37 -8.89 -6.16 2.42
N ARG A 38 -9.43 -6.94 1.48
CA ARG A 38 -9.30 -8.41 1.46
C ARG A 38 -7.97 -8.86 0.87
N ILE A 39 -7.44 -8.09 -0.08
CA ILE A 39 -6.14 -8.34 -0.72
C ILE A 39 -5.33 -7.05 -0.83
N THR A 40 -4.02 -7.19 -1.00
CA THR A 40 -3.12 -6.05 -1.23
C THR A 40 -2.70 -6.00 -2.69
N ALA A 41 -2.85 -4.83 -3.31
CA ALA A 41 -2.33 -4.56 -4.65
C ALA A 41 -1.95 -3.08 -4.74
N TYR A 42 -0.65 -2.79 -4.61
CA TYR A 42 -0.15 -1.43 -4.51
C TYR A 42 -0.52 -0.57 -5.73
N ALA A 43 -0.42 -1.12 -6.95
CA ALA A 43 -0.78 -0.39 -8.17
C ALA A 43 -2.25 0.08 -8.17
N ILE A 44 -3.17 -0.78 -7.74
CA ILE A 44 -4.61 -0.46 -7.66
C ILE A 44 -4.86 0.55 -6.54
N ALA A 45 -4.29 0.30 -5.36
CA ALA A 45 -4.45 1.18 -4.20
C ALA A 45 -3.89 2.59 -4.47
N SER A 46 -2.72 2.69 -5.10
CA SER A 46 -2.10 3.95 -5.52
C SER A 46 -2.93 4.67 -6.58
N HIS A 47 -3.48 3.95 -7.55
CA HIS A 47 -4.34 4.55 -8.57
C HIS A 47 -5.61 5.13 -7.97
N ILE A 48 -6.28 4.39 -7.07
CA ILE A 48 -7.48 4.86 -6.36
C ILE A 48 -7.16 6.07 -5.47
N ALA A 49 -6.04 6.03 -4.73
CA ALA A 49 -5.60 7.14 -3.89
C ALA A 49 -5.31 8.40 -4.72
N SER A 50 -4.69 8.24 -5.89
CA SER A 50 -4.46 9.34 -6.84
C SER A 50 -5.78 9.93 -7.37
N LEU A 51 -6.78 9.10 -7.69
CA LEU A 51 -8.09 9.58 -8.13
C LEU A 51 -8.80 10.37 -7.02
N LEU A 52 -8.64 9.96 -5.77
CA LEU A 52 -9.28 10.58 -4.62
C LEU A 52 -8.45 11.73 -4.00
N ALA A 53 -7.29 12.05 -4.58
CA ALA A 53 -6.34 13.05 -4.06
C ALA A 53 -6.04 12.86 -2.56
N CYS A 54 -5.89 11.61 -2.14
CA CYS A 54 -5.62 11.22 -0.76
C CYS A 54 -4.38 10.33 -0.71
N ARG A 55 -3.79 10.15 0.46
CA ARG A 55 -2.68 9.19 0.65
C ARG A 55 -3.23 7.77 0.79
N ILE A 56 -2.49 6.78 0.30
CA ILE A 56 -2.89 5.36 0.39
C ILE A 56 -3.13 4.94 1.86
N GLU A 57 -2.35 5.50 2.78
CA GLU A 57 -2.43 5.30 4.23
C GLU A 57 -3.77 5.78 4.82
N GLU A 58 -4.41 6.79 4.21
CA GLU A 58 -5.69 7.33 4.68
C GLU A 58 -6.86 6.44 4.25
N LEU A 59 -6.71 5.76 3.11
CA LEU A 59 -7.66 4.77 2.64
C LEU A 59 -7.51 3.46 3.42
N TRP A 60 -6.29 2.92 3.47
CA TRP A 60 -5.97 1.62 4.06
C TRP A 60 -4.82 1.72 5.08
N PRO A 61 -5.09 2.26 6.30
CA PRO A 61 -4.05 2.54 7.29
C PRO A 61 -3.31 1.28 7.76
N ALA A 62 -4.00 0.14 7.87
CA ALA A 62 -3.39 -1.09 8.36
C ALA A 62 -2.45 -1.79 7.35
N ARG A 63 -2.56 -1.50 6.05
CA ARG A 63 -1.83 -2.22 4.99
C ARG A 63 -0.64 -1.47 4.44
N TYR A 64 -0.81 -0.16 4.24
CA TYR A 64 0.18 0.66 3.55
C TYR A 64 0.84 1.69 4.47
N ALA A 65 0.57 1.65 5.78
CA ALA A 65 1.36 2.39 6.74
C ALA A 65 2.82 1.95 6.63
N PHE A 66 3.67 2.90 6.25
CA PHE A 66 5.11 2.71 6.32
C PHE A 66 5.50 2.57 7.79
N LYS A 67 5.66 1.34 8.27
CA LYS A 67 6.30 1.11 9.57
C LYS A 67 7.78 1.43 9.38
N PRO A 68 8.34 2.46 10.04
CA PRO A 68 9.77 2.71 9.95
C PRO A 68 10.47 1.41 10.32
N ARG A 69 11.18 0.83 9.36
CA ARG A 69 12.04 -0.32 9.63
C ARG A 69 13.10 0.22 10.57
N GLY A 70 12.92 -0.03 11.87
CA GLY A 70 13.95 0.22 12.86
C GLY A 70 15.26 -0.41 12.37
N PRO A 71 16.42 0.10 12.77
CA PRO A 71 17.71 -0.42 12.32
C PRO A 71 17.70 -1.94 12.44
N SER A 72 17.83 -2.62 11.30
CA SER A 72 17.81 -4.07 11.23
C SER A 72 18.83 -4.61 12.23
N ALA A 73 18.36 -5.27 13.30
CA ALA A 73 19.21 -5.88 14.33
C ALA A 73 20.22 -6.87 13.72
N HIS A 74 19.95 -7.34 12.50
CA HIS A 74 20.82 -8.25 11.76
C HIS A 74 22.08 -7.61 11.17
N ARG A 75 22.18 -6.27 11.13
CA ARG A 75 23.38 -5.58 10.60
C ARG A 75 24.48 -5.35 11.65
N CYS A 76 24.22 -5.65 12.92
CA CYS A 76 25.17 -5.41 14.02
C CYS A 76 26.13 -6.57 14.31
N ILE A 77 25.98 -7.74 13.66
CA ILE A 77 26.78 -8.94 14.03
C ILE A 77 28.10 -9.05 13.23
N ILE A 78 28.30 -8.24 12.18
CA ILE A 78 29.47 -8.37 11.28
C ILE A 78 30.54 -7.29 11.55
N ALA A 79 30.28 -6.33 12.45
CA ALA A 79 31.20 -5.22 12.73
C ALA A 79 32.10 -5.45 13.96
N GLY A 80 32.22 -6.69 14.45
CA GLY A 80 32.85 -7.01 15.74
C GLY A 80 34.20 -7.75 15.70
N THR A 81 34.82 -7.98 14.53
CA THR A 81 36.18 -8.57 14.47
C THR A 81 37.16 -7.53 13.96
N GLN A 82 37.81 -6.82 14.88
CA GLN A 82 39.09 -6.08 14.78
C GLN A 82 39.20 -5.34 16.14
N LYS A 83 40.17 -5.54 17.05
CA LYS A 83 41.54 -6.05 17.00
C LYS A 83 42.01 -6.36 18.44
N GLU A 84 42.86 -7.37 18.65
CA GLU A 84 43.88 -7.32 19.70
C GLU A 84 45.07 -8.25 19.36
N GLY A 85 46.14 -7.61 18.89
CA GLY A 85 47.53 -8.06 18.83
C GLY A 85 48.29 -6.73 18.81
N THR A 86 49.29 -6.46 19.62
CA THR A 86 50.37 -7.28 20.17
C THR A 86 50.93 -6.48 21.37
N PRO A 87 51.86 -7.04 22.16
CA PRO A 87 53.27 -6.79 21.85
C PRO A 87 54.15 -8.04 21.84
#